data_AF-A0A0C2WX53-F1
#
_entry.id   AF-A0A0C2WX53-F1
#
_cell.length_a   1.000
_cell.length_b   1.000
_cell.length_c   1.000
_cell.angle_alpha   90.00
_cell.angle_beta   90.00
_cell.angle_gamma   90.00
#
_symmetry.space_group_name_H-M   'P 1'
#
loop_
_entity.id
_entity.type
_entity.pdbx_description
1 polymer ?
#
loop_
_entity_poly.entity_id
_entity_poly.type
_entity_poly.pdbx_seq_one_letter_code
_entity_poly.pdbx_strand_id
1 'polypeptide(L)'
;MAHRNAEFYSQDIVFRVEDDLFKVSQHLFVQHSQVFRDMFNIPQPEGIEPDGSSDERPLILEGIEKQDFIQLLRCLYPSQFQRAPGCGFSLDQWKSVLKLSCLYGMIEVKEFAVDCLTTLLKAESPSLQIHLAQLYDVPKWLQPAKTRLVERSGPIDENDGQLIGLTFALEVCALREKALREKALLEKTLREKALLEKTLLENKLRETAQRAKILEEKLDTSLHKNKKRK
;
A
#
# COMPACT_ATOMS: atom_id res chain seq x y z
N MET A 1 -9.36 -52.53 -19.61
CA MET A 1 -10.07 -51.72 -18.59
C MET A 1 -9.62 -50.28 -18.75
N ALA A 2 -10.52 -49.32 -18.68
CA ALA A 2 -10.15 -47.91 -18.71
C ALA A 2 -9.62 -47.49 -17.32
N HIS A 3 -8.53 -46.73 -17.28
CA HIS A 3 -7.96 -46.19 -16.05
C HIS A 3 -8.24 -44.69 -15.99
N ARG A 4 -8.60 -44.19 -14.81
CA ARG A 4 -8.75 -42.75 -14.57
C ARG A 4 -7.37 -42.10 -14.63
N ASN A 5 -7.25 -41.01 -15.38
CA ASN A 5 -6.00 -40.26 -15.46
C ASN A 5 -5.87 -39.35 -14.24
N ALA A 6 -4.73 -39.39 -13.54
CA ALA A 6 -4.54 -38.65 -12.29
C ALA A 6 -4.50 -37.12 -12.48
N GLU A 7 -4.22 -36.64 -13.69
CA GLU A 7 -4.06 -35.21 -14.01
C GLU A 7 -5.37 -34.59 -14.54
N PHE A 8 -6.13 -35.32 -15.35
CA PHE A 8 -7.31 -34.80 -16.05
C PHE A 8 -8.64 -35.44 -15.65
N TYR A 9 -8.65 -36.35 -14.66
CA TYR A 9 -9.88 -36.90 -14.10
C TYR A 9 -10.20 -36.26 -12.75
N SER A 10 -11.01 -35.20 -12.80
CA SER A 10 -11.41 -34.42 -11.62
C SER A 10 -12.88 -34.65 -11.25
N GLN A 11 -13.19 -34.51 -9.97
CA GLN A 11 -14.55 -34.48 -9.45
C GLN A 11 -15.04 -33.03 -9.40
N ASP A 12 -16.32 -32.84 -9.74
CA ASP A 12 -16.99 -31.55 -9.57
C ASP A 12 -17.51 -31.39 -8.14
N ILE A 13 -17.64 -30.14 -7.73
CA ILE A 13 -18.34 -29.73 -6.51
C ILE A 13 -19.34 -28.62 -6.83
N VAL A 14 -20.51 -28.67 -6.19
CA VAL A 14 -21.53 -27.62 -6.24
C VAL A 14 -21.49 -26.79 -4.97
N PHE A 15 -21.18 -25.50 -5.10
CA PHE A 15 -21.31 -24.53 -4.01
C PHE A 15 -22.63 -23.78 -4.11
N ARG A 16 -23.22 -23.44 -2.97
CA ARG A 16 -24.28 -22.41 -2.89
C ARG A 16 -23.75 -21.19 -2.16
N VAL A 17 -23.76 -20.05 -2.83
CA VAL A 17 -23.39 -18.74 -2.27
C VAL A 17 -24.57 -17.81 -2.46
N GLU A 18 -25.13 -17.32 -1.37
CA GLU A 18 -26.42 -16.61 -1.39
C GLU A 18 -27.50 -17.42 -2.13
N ASP A 19 -28.03 -16.88 -3.22
CA ASP A 19 -29.07 -17.45 -4.07
C ASP A 19 -28.55 -18.21 -5.30
N ASP A 20 -27.23 -18.24 -5.52
CA ASP A 20 -26.62 -18.79 -6.73
C ASP A 20 -25.90 -20.14 -6.48
N LEU A 21 -26.01 -21.06 -7.45
CA LEU A 21 -25.26 -22.32 -7.49
C LEU A 21 -24.05 -22.21 -8.42
N PHE A 22 -22.90 -22.71 -7.95
CA PHE A 22 -21.65 -22.72 -8.68
C PHE A 22 -21.11 -24.14 -8.78
N LYS A 23 -21.15 -24.73 -9.97
CA LYS A 23 -20.55 -26.03 -10.25
C LYS A 23 -19.16 -25.85 -10.84
N VAL A 24 -18.14 -26.33 -10.13
CA VAL A 24 -16.72 -26.11 -10.43
C VAL A 24 -15.90 -27.35 -10.10
N SER A 25 -14.67 -27.44 -10.61
CA SER A 25 -13.77 -28.55 -10.28
C SER A 25 -13.32 -28.46 -8.81
N GLN A 26 -13.50 -29.55 -8.08
CA GLN A 26 -13.04 -29.69 -6.69
C GLN A 26 -11.51 -29.64 -6.59
N HIS A 27 -10.81 -30.08 -7.64
CA HIS A 27 -9.35 -30.17 -7.65
C HIS A 27 -8.67 -28.84 -7.36
N LEU A 28 -9.13 -27.72 -7.92
CA LEU A 28 -8.51 -26.42 -7.69
C LEU A 28 -8.65 -25.94 -6.24
N PHE A 29 -9.76 -26.27 -5.58
CA PHE A 29 -9.94 -25.96 -4.16
C PHE A 29 -9.06 -26.84 -3.28
N VAL A 30 -8.99 -28.15 -3.56
CA VAL A 30 -8.09 -29.09 -2.88
C VAL A 30 -6.62 -28.70 -3.09
N GLN A 31 -6.25 -28.27 -4.28
CA GLN A 31 -4.88 -27.87 -4.59
C GLN A 31 -4.48 -26.63 -3.80
N HIS A 32 -5.31 -25.59 -3.78
CA HIS A 32 -4.93 -24.31 -3.22
C HIS A 32 -5.33 -24.10 -1.76
N SER A 33 -6.29 -24.84 -1.20
CA SER A 33 -6.81 -24.59 0.16
C SER A 33 -6.63 -25.79 1.07
N GLN A 34 -5.94 -25.58 2.19
CA GLN A 34 -5.86 -26.57 3.25
C GLN A 34 -7.23 -26.84 3.88
N VAL A 35 -8.06 -25.81 4.05
CA VAL A 35 -9.41 -25.92 4.61
C VAL A 35 -10.27 -26.87 3.77
N PHE A 36 -10.28 -26.68 2.45
CA PHE A 36 -11.03 -27.55 1.54
C PHE A 36 -10.45 -28.97 1.51
N ARG A 37 -9.12 -29.14 1.52
CA ARG A 37 -8.49 -30.47 1.65
C ARG A 37 -8.98 -31.22 2.87
N ASP A 38 -8.91 -30.58 4.03
CA ASP A 38 -9.27 -31.22 5.29
C ASP A 38 -10.75 -31.56 5.32
N MET A 39 -11.60 -30.62 4.91
CA MET A 39 -13.05 -30.83 4.85
C MET A 39 -13.45 -32.00 3.95
N PHE A 40 -12.83 -32.14 2.76
CA PHE A 40 -13.15 -33.25 1.85
C PHE A 40 -12.56 -34.60 2.27
N ASN A 41 -11.59 -34.61 3.18
CA ASN A 41 -11.03 -35.85 3.75
C ASN A 41 -11.84 -36.37 4.96
N ILE A 42 -12.84 -35.63 5.44
CA ILE A 42 -13.69 -36.06 6.56
C ILE A 42 -14.55 -37.26 6.11
N PRO A 43 -14.48 -38.41 6.81
CA PRO A 43 -15.30 -39.57 6.48
C PRO A 43 -16.80 -39.24 6.55
N GLN A 44 -17.53 -39.60 5.49
CA GLN A 44 -18.98 -39.42 5.44
C GLN A 44 -19.69 -40.61 6.09
N PRO A 45 -20.79 -40.39 6.85
CA PRO A 45 -21.62 -41.47 7.35
C PRO A 45 -22.21 -42.31 6.20
N GLU A 46 -22.36 -43.61 6.42
CA GLU A 46 -22.95 -44.51 5.42
C GLU A 46 -24.37 -44.07 5.04
N GLY A 47 -24.65 -44.05 3.73
CA GLY A 47 -25.97 -43.70 3.18
C GLY A 47 -26.25 -42.20 3.07
N ILE A 48 -25.30 -41.34 3.48
CA ILE A 48 -25.44 -39.87 3.37
C ILE A 48 -24.49 -39.38 2.27
N GLU A 49 -25.04 -38.78 1.22
CA GLU A 49 -24.22 -38.13 0.18
C GLU A 49 -23.42 -36.97 0.79
N PRO A 50 -22.17 -36.70 0.34
CA PRO A 50 -21.42 -35.56 0.84
C PRO A 50 -22.07 -34.24 0.42
N ASP A 51 -21.87 -33.19 1.21
CA ASP A 51 -22.27 -31.84 0.81
C ASP A 51 -21.46 -31.39 -0.42
N GLY A 52 -22.14 -30.74 -1.36
CA GLY A 52 -21.59 -30.32 -2.64
C GLY A 52 -21.64 -31.38 -3.75
N SER A 53 -22.31 -32.51 -3.51
CA SER A 53 -22.45 -33.60 -4.49
C SER A 53 -23.46 -33.32 -5.61
N SER A 54 -24.46 -32.46 -5.36
CA SER A 54 -25.54 -32.16 -6.30
C SER A 54 -26.12 -30.76 -6.10
N ASP A 55 -27.01 -30.34 -7.00
CA ASP A 55 -27.73 -29.07 -6.91
C ASP A 55 -28.75 -29.08 -5.75
N GLU A 56 -29.29 -30.26 -5.40
CA GLU A 56 -30.18 -30.48 -4.26
C GLU A 56 -29.42 -30.51 -2.94
N ARG A 57 -28.13 -30.84 -2.98
CA ARG A 57 -27.25 -30.87 -1.81
C ARG A 57 -25.92 -30.13 -2.05
N PRO A 58 -25.98 -28.81 -2.24
CA PRO A 58 -24.79 -28.01 -2.46
C PRO A 58 -24.02 -27.81 -1.15
N LEU A 59 -22.73 -27.49 -1.26
CA LEU A 59 -21.93 -27.03 -0.14
C LEU A 59 -22.23 -25.54 0.08
N ILE A 60 -22.92 -25.23 1.17
CA ILE A 60 -23.40 -23.87 1.47
C ILE A 60 -22.27 -23.05 2.09
N LEU A 61 -21.93 -21.91 1.47
CA LEU A 61 -20.94 -20.97 2.00
C LEU A 61 -21.66 -19.80 2.67
N GLU A 62 -21.94 -19.93 3.98
CA GLU A 62 -22.62 -18.89 4.76
C GLU A 62 -21.74 -17.65 4.99
N GLY A 63 -22.34 -16.46 4.90
CA GLY A 63 -21.65 -15.19 5.14
C GLY A 63 -20.72 -14.74 4.01
N ILE A 64 -20.76 -15.41 2.85
CA ILE A 64 -19.98 -15.05 1.67
C ILE A 64 -20.88 -14.35 0.65
N GLU A 65 -20.43 -13.20 0.17
CA GLU A 65 -21.11 -12.47 -0.91
C GLU A 65 -20.81 -13.15 -2.26
N LYS A 66 -21.82 -13.28 -3.12
CA LYS A 66 -21.62 -13.93 -4.44
C LYS A 66 -20.59 -13.21 -5.30
N GLN A 67 -20.51 -11.88 -5.20
CA GLN A 67 -19.53 -11.11 -5.96
C GLN A 67 -18.09 -11.43 -5.55
N ASP A 68 -17.86 -11.67 -4.26
CA ASP A 68 -16.54 -12.07 -3.77
C ASP A 68 -16.15 -13.43 -4.33
N PHE A 69 -17.08 -14.38 -4.29
CA PHE A 69 -16.86 -15.74 -4.77
C PHE A 69 -16.60 -15.77 -6.28
N ILE A 70 -17.33 -14.97 -7.07
CA ILE A 70 -17.10 -14.82 -8.51
C ILE A 70 -15.68 -14.30 -8.79
N GLN A 71 -15.15 -13.36 -8.01
CA GLN A 71 -13.79 -12.86 -8.24
C GLN A 71 -12.73 -13.91 -7.89
N LEU A 72 -12.93 -14.67 -6.82
CA LEU A 72 -12.06 -15.82 -6.49
C LEU A 72 -12.06 -16.84 -7.63
N LEU A 73 -13.24 -17.22 -8.14
CA LEU A 73 -13.34 -18.15 -9.27
C LEU A 73 -12.66 -17.61 -10.52
N ARG A 74 -12.86 -16.33 -10.87
CA ARG A 74 -12.15 -15.72 -12.02
C ARG A 74 -10.63 -15.69 -11.84
N CYS A 75 -10.13 -15.67 -10.60
CA CYS A 75 -8.71 -15.80 -10.30
C CYS A 75 -8.22 -17.25 -10.45
N LEU A 76 -8.99 -18.23 -9.98
CA LEU A 76 -8.66 -19.66 -10.06
C LEU A 76 -8.82 -20.25 -11.47
N TYR A 77 -9.76 -19.70 -12.25
CA TYR A 77 -10.10 -20.10 -13.62
C TYR A 77 -9.81 -18.95 -14.58
N PRO A 78 -8.52 -18.65 -14.86
CA PRO A 78 -8.17 -17.64 -15.84
C PRO A 78 -8.72 -18.05 -17.21
N SER A 79 -9.44 -17.14 -17.87
CA SER A 79 -9.92 -17.34 -19.24
C SER A 79 -8.73 -17.53 -20.18
N GLN A 80 -8.85 -18.36 -21.23
CA GLN A 80 -7.79 -18.52 -22.23
C GLN A 80 -7.38 -17.20 -22.93
N PHE A 81 -8.22 -16.16 -22.83
CA PHE A 81 -7.97 -14.83 -23.38
C PHE A 81 -7.40 -13.84 -22.36
N GLN A 82 -7.28 -14.24 -21.09
CA GLN A 82 -6.57 -13.45 -20.08
C GLN A 82 -5.07 -13.68 -20.20
N ARG A 83 -4.30 -12.59 -20.23
CA ARG A 83 -2.82 -12.67 -20.27
C ARG A 83 -2.23 -13.27 -18.99
N ALA A 84 -2.96 -13.15 -17.88
CA ALA A 84 -2.58 -13.66 -16.56
C ALA A 84 -3.84 -13.78 -15.67
N PRO A 85 -3.81 -14.59 -14.59
CA PRO A 85 -4.88 -14.63 -13.59
C PRO A 85 -5.19 -13.24 -13.02
N GLY A 86 -6.47 -12.87 -12.97
CA GLY A 86 -6.90 -11.57 -12.47
C GLY A 86 -6.50 -10.36 -13.33
N CYS A 87 -6.08 -10.58 -14.58
CA CYS A 87 -5.74 -9.47 -15.50
C CYS A 87 -6.94 -8.52 -15.67
N GLY A 88 -6.72 -7.23 -15.37
CA GLY A 88 -7.76 -6.20 -15.45
C GLY A 88 -8.64 -6.07 -14.21
N PHE A 89 -8.36 -6.79 -13.13
CA PHE A 89 -9.08 -6.62 -11.87
C PHE A 89 -8.84 -5.23 -11.27
N SER A 90 -9.93 -4.63 -10.81
CA SER A 90 -9.94 -3.43 -9.97
C SER A 90 -9.45 -3.73 -8.56
N LEU A 91 -9.23 -2.67 -7.78
CA LEU A 91 -8.86 -2.75 -6.37
C LEU A 91 -9.86 -3.60 -5.57
N ASP A 92 -11.15 -3.35 -5.70
CA ASP A 92 -12.18 -4.05 -4.93
C ASP A 92 -12.28 -5.53 -5.31
N GLN A 93 -12.11 -5.85 -6.59
CA GLN A 93 -12.07 -7.25 -7.04
C GLN A 93 -10.86 -8.00 -6.45
N TRP A 94 -9.71 -7.36 -6.33
CA TRP A 94 -8.57 -7.98 -5.65
C TRP A 94 -8.76 -8.07 -4.12
N LYS A 95 -9.48 -7.13 -3.49
CA LYS A 95 -9.87 -7.25 -2.07
C LYS A 95 -10.76 -8.47 -1.85
N SER A 96 -11.70 -8.75 -2.75
CA SER A 96 -12.52 -9.97 -2.72
C SER A 96 -11.67 -11.24 -2.76
N VAL A 97 -10.72 -11.32 -3.70
CA VAL A 97 -9.80 -12.47 -3.79
C VAL A 97 -8.97 -12.61 -2.53
N LEU A 98 -8.39 -11.52 -2.03
CA LEU A 98 -7.60 -11.51 -0.80
C LEU A 98 -8.42 -11.99 0.40
N LYS A 99 -9.64 -11.47 0.57
CA LYS A 99 -10.59 -11.85 1.62
C LYS A 99 -10.82 -13.36 1.64
N LEU A 100 -11.26 -13.93 0.52
CA LEU A 100 -11.60 -15.36 0.47
C LEU A 100 -10.37 -16.26 0.49
N SER A 101 -9.26 -15.86 -0.12
CA SER A 101 -8.00 -16.60 -0.04
C SER A 101 -7.49 -16.70 1.40
N CYS A 102 -7.66 -15.64 2.20
CA CYS A 102 -7.30 -15.65 3.60
C CYS A 102 -8.26 -16.54 4.40
N LEU A 103 -9.57 -16.40 4.16
CA LEU A 103 -10.60 -17.18 4.86
C LEU A 103 -10.45 -18.68 4.64
N TYR A 104 -10.20 -19.11 3.40
CA TYR A 104 -10.07 -20.51 3.04
C TYR A 104 -8.64 -21.03 3.12
N GLY A 105 -7.69 -20.28 3.69
CA GLY A 105 -6.31 -20.72 3.83
C GLY A 105 -5.64 -21.06 2.49
N MET A 106 -5.90 -20.27 1.45
CA MET A 106 -5.28 -20.38 0.14
C MET A 106 -4.01 -19.53 0.09
N ILE A 107 -2.90 -20.08 0.57
CA ILE A 107 -1.65 -19.33 0.81
C ILE A 107 -1.10 -18.74 -0.50
N GLU A 108 -0.95 -19.53 -1.56
CA GLU A 108 -0.37 -19.05 -2.82
C GLU A 108 -1.27 -18.02 -3.50
N VAL A 109 -2.59 -18.19 -3.40
CA VAL A 109 -3.58 -17.24 -3.96
C VAL A 109 -3.56 -15.94 -3.16
N LYS A 110 -3.42 -16.00 -1.83
CA LYS A 110 -3.27 -14.83 -0.95
C LYS A 110 -2.01 -14.05 -1.32
N GLU A 111 -0.87 -14.72 -1.44
CA GLU A 111 0.40 -14.09 -1.80
C GLU A 111 0.32 -13.41 -3.17
N PHE A 112 -0.28 -14.09 -4.15
CA PHE A 112 -0.50 -13.52 -5.47
C PHE A 112 -1.40 -12.28 -5.45
N ALA A 113 -2.54 -12.34 -4.74
CA ALA A 113 -3.44 -11.19 -4.58
C ALA A 113 -2.74 -10.01 -3.87
N VAL A 114 -1.90 -10.30 -2.87
CA VAL A 114 -1.08 -9.30 -2.20
C VAL A 114 -0.11 -8.61 -3.17
N ASP A 115 0.55 -9.35 -4.05
CA ASP A 115 1.48 -8.75 -5.00
C ASP A 115 0.76 -7.85 -6.02
N CYS A 116 -0.41 -8.28 -6.51
CA CYS A 116 -1.26 -7.45 -7.36
C CYS A 116 -1.74 -6.18 -6.64
N LEU A 117 -2.25 -6.31 -5.41
CA LEU A 117 -2.73 -5.18 -4.60
C LEU A 117 -1.63 -4.20 -4.22
N THR A 118 -0.39 -4.67 -4.02
CA THR A 118 0.75 -3.80 -3.65
C THR A 118 0.93 -2.66 -4.65
N THR A 119 0.68 -2.91 -5.93
CA THR A 119 0.80 -1.88 -6.97
C THR A 119 -0.39 -0.92 -6.96
N LEU A 120 -1.61 -1.45 -6.82
CA LEU A 120 -2.83 -0.64 -6.80
C LEU A 120 -2.89 0.27 -5.57
N LEU A 121 -2.53 -0.24 -4.39
CA LEU A 121 -2.56 0.51 -3.13
C LEU A 121 -1.59 1.70 -3.07
N LYS A 122 -0.59 1.76 -3.96
CA LYS A 122 0.28 2.94 -4.08
C LYS A 122 -0.49 4.17 -4.55
N ALA A 123 -1.51 3.98 -5.39
CA ALA A 123 -2.37 5.05 -5.91
C ALA A 123 -3.52 5.40 -4.96
N GLU A 124 -3.80 4.54 -3.99
CA GLU A 124 -4.93 4.65 -3.06
C GLU A 124 -4.57 5.35 -1.74
N SER A 125 -5.53 5.49 -0.82
CA SER A 125 -5.26 6.10 0.48
C SER A 125 -4.26 5.24 1.31
N PRO A 126 -3.26 5.88 1.97
CA PRO A 126 -2.34 5.15 2.84
C PRO A 126 -3.06 4.44 4.00
N SER A 127 -4.16 5.02 4.50
CA SER A 127 -4.95 4.47 5.59
C SER A 127 -5.64 3.17 5.19
N LEU A 128 -6.15 3.07 3.96
CA LEU A 128 -6.67 1.82 3.42
C LEU A 128 -5.57 0.75 3.33
N GLN A 129 -4.37 1.13 2.89
CA GLN A 129 -3.24 0.22 2.82
C GLN A 129 -2.87 -0.35 4.21
N ILE A 130 -2.87 0.48 5.27
CA ILE A 130 -2.64 0.03 6.65
C ILE A 130 -3.77 -0.87 7.13
N HIS A 131 -5.02 -0.49 6.88
CA HIS A 131 -6.18 -1.27 7.27
C HIS A 131 -6.13 -2.69 6.70
N LEU A 132 -5.90 -2.83 5.39
CA LEU A 132 -5.79 -4.13 4.74
C LEU A 132 -4.56 -4.92 5.22
N ALA A 133 -3.46 -4.22 5.51
CA ALA A 133 -2.26 -4.85 6.06
C ALA A 133 -2.50 -5.48 7.44
N GLN A 134 -3.27 -4.81 8.30
CA GLN A 134 -3.64 -5.33 9.62
C GLN A 134 -4.68 -6.45 9.49
N LEU A 135 -5.71 -6.25 8.66
CA LEU A 135 -6.82 -7.20 8.51
C LEU A 135 -6.36 -8.56 7.95
N TYR A 136 -5.43 -8.56 7.00
CA TYR A 136 -4.99 -9.78 6.32
C TYR A 136 -3.57 -10.20 6.68
N ASP A 137 -2.98 -9.60 7.71
CA ASP A 137 -1.59 -9.84 8.15
C ASP A 137 -0.58 -9.75 6.99
N VAL A 138 -0.39 -8.53 6.48
CA VAL A 138 0.54 -8.20 5.39
C VAL A 138 1.53 -7.11 5.85
N PRO A 139 2.53 -7.44 6.69
CA PRO A 139 3.40 -6.44 7.33
C PRO A 139 4.18 -5.55 6.35
N LYS A 140 4.50 -6.07 5.15
CA LYS A 140 5.23 -5.33 4.10
C LYS A 140 4.54 -4.05 3.64
N TRP A 141 3.23 -3.90 3.89
CA TRP A 141 2.46 -2.72 3.54
C TRP A 141 2.47 -1.61 4.60
N LEU A 142 2.79 -1.94 5.87
CA LEU A 142 2.64 -1.01 6.99
C LEU A 142 3.61 0.17 6.91
N GLN A 143 4.92 -0.10 6.80
CA GLN A 143 5.94 0.96 6.81
C GLN A 143 5.79 1.93 5.64
N PRO A 144 5.63 1.49 4.37
CA PRO A 144 5.44 2.41 3.25
C PRO A 144 4.21 3.31 3.42
N ALA A 145 3.09 2.75 3.89
CA ALA A 145 1.86 3.50 4.11
C ALA A 145 1.99 4.50 5.26
N LYS A 146 2.63 4.10 6.35
CA LYS A 146 2.92 4.98 7.50
C LYS A 146 3.80 6.16 7.10
N THR A 147 4.87 5.92 6.34
CA THR A 147 5.72 7.00 5.81
C THR A 147 4.91 8.00 5.00
N ARG A 148 4.06 7.51 4.08
CA ARG A 148 3.16 8.36 3.29
C ARG A 148 2.20 9.16 4.16
N LEU A 149 1.65 8.58 5.23
CA LEU A 149 0.81 9.32 6.18
C LEU A 149 1.58 10.38 6.95
N VAL A 150 2.84 10.14 7.30
CA VAL A 150 3.66 11.13 8.01
C VAL A 150 4.04 12.29 7.08
N GLU A 151 4.33 12.01 5.81
CA GLU A 151 4.79 12.99 4.82
C GLU A 151 3.65 13.78 4.15
N ARG A 152 2.40 13.28 4.19
CA ARG A 152 1.23 13.93 3.57
C ARG A 152 1.04 15.36 4.09
N SER A 153 0.62 16.29 3.24
CA SER A 153 0.32 17.67 3.64
C SER A 153 -0.89 17.77 4.59
N GLY A 154 -1.98 17.08 4.26
CA GLY A 154 -3.22 17.10 5.04
C GLY A 154 -3.12 16.40 6.41
N PRO A 155 -3.90 16.84 7.41
CA PRO A 155 -3.93 16.22 8.74
C PRO A 155 -4.50 14.81 8.66
N ILE A 156 -4.31 14.02 9.72
CA ILE A 156 -5.04 12.75 9.89
C ILE A 156 -6.51 13.10 10.15
N ASP A 157 -7.41 12.56 9.33
CA ASP A 157 -8.83 12.84 9.40
C ASP A 157 -9.62 11.71 10.06
N GLU A 158 -10.95 11.87 10.13
CA GLU A 158 -11.84 10.88 10.73
C GLU A 158 -11.82 9.55 9.97
N ASN A 159 -11.77 9.58 8.65
CA ASN A 159 -11.74 8.37 7.82
C ASN A 159 -10.45 7.58 8.04
N ASP A 160 -9.32 8.28 8.15
CA ASP A 160 -8.05 7.68 8.54
C ASP A 160 -8.19 6.97 9.89
N GLY A 161 -8.73 7.67 10.90
CA GLY A 161 -8.96 7.14 12.24
C GLY A 161 -9.88 5.91 12.27
N GLN A 162 -10.93 5.89 11.47
CA GLN A 162 -11.83 4.74 11.32
C GLN A 162 -11.13 3.52 10.71
N LEU A 163 -10.25 3.74 9.73
CA LEU A 163 -9.55 2.65 9.03
C LEU A 163 -8.39 2.05 9.84
N ILE A 164 -7.55 2.89 10.44
CA ILE A 164 -6.29 2.45 11.09
C ILE A 164 -6.41 2.34 12.62
N GLY A 165 -7.52 2.83 13.19
CA GLY A 165 -7.77 2.87 14.62
C GLY A 165 -7.04 4.00 15.36
N LEU A 166 -7.53 4.31 16.56
CA LEU A 166 -7.05 5.43 17.37
C LEU A 166 -5.56 5.33 17.71
N THR A 167 -5.10 4.15 18.12
CA THR A 167 -3.70 3.94 18.53
C THR A 167 -2.72 4.26 17.40
N PHE A 168 -2.99 3.76 16.19
CA PHE A 168 -2.12 3.98 15.04
C PHE A 168 -2.21 5.44 14.55
N ALA A 169 -3.41 6.04 14.60
CA ALA A 169 -3.61 7.46 14.29
C ALA A 169 -2.79 8.37 15.23
N LEU A 170 -2.82 8.11 16.55
CA LEU A 170 -2.02 8.85 17.53
C LEU A 170 -0.52 8.68 17.31
N GLU A 171 -0.07 7.47 16.98
CA GLU A 171 1.33 7.21 16.64
C GLU A 171 1.78 8.03 15.42
N VAL A 172 0.98 8.03 14.36
CA VAL A 172 1.24 8.81 13.15
C VAL A 172 1.25 10.32 13.47
N CYS A 173 0.30 10.81 14.27
CA CYS A 173 0.25 12.21 14.70
C CYS A 173 1.52 12.62 15.47
N ALA A 174 1.99 11.79 16.41
CA ALA A 174 3.21 12.06 17.16
C ALA A 174 4.45 12.13 16.24
N LEU A 175 4.54 11.24 15.25
CA LEU A 175 5.61 11.27 14.26
C LEU A 175 5.54 12.51 13.37
N ARG A 176 4.34 12.90 12.93
CA ARG A 176 4.11 14.14 12.16
C ARG A 176 4.53 15.37 12.95
N GLU A 177 4.12 15.46 14.21
CA GLU A 177 4.47 16.58 15.08
C GLU A 177 5.99 16.70 15.25
N LYS A 178 6.66 15.58 15.50
CA LYS A 178 8.13 15.54 15.60
C LYS A 178 8.79 16.02 14.30
N ALA A 179 8.39 15.48 13.16
CA ALA A 179 8.94 15.84 11.85
C ALA A 179 8.71 17.33 11.52
N LEU A 180 7.54 17.87 11.85
CA LEU A 180 7.24 19.30 11.63
C LEU A 180 8.07 20.21 12.54
N ARG A 181 8.28 19.83 13.81
CA ARG A 181 9.15 20.59 14.74
C ARG A 181 10.60 20.59 14.27
N GLU A 182 11.12 19.45 13.83
CA GLU A 182 12.47 19.33 13.28
C GLU A 182 12.64 20.19 12.02
N LYS A 183 11.67 20.13 11.10
CA LYS A 183 11.64 20.96 9.89
C LYS A 183 11.62 22.45 10.22
N ALA A 184 10.77 22.88 11.15
CA ALA A 184 10.68 24.29 11.58
C ALA A 184 11.99 24.79 12.20
N LEU A 185 12.66 23.96 13.01
CA LEU A 185 13.96 24.28 13.59
C LEU A 185 15.05 24.42 12.51
N LEU A 186 15.05 23.51 11.53
CA LEU A 186 15.99 23.56 10.41
C LEU A 186 15.76 24.81 9.56
N GLU A 187 14.51 25.13 9.23
CA GLU A 187 14.15 26.35 8.49
C GLU A 187 14.56 27.62 9.24
N LYS A 188 14.35 27.67 10.55
CA LYS A 188 14.80 28.80 11.39
C LYS A 188 16.32 28.94 11.35
N THR A 189 17.05 27.83 11.53
CA THR A 189 18.53 27.81 11.50
C THR A 189 19.08 28.26 10.15
N LEU A 190 18.46 27.82 9.05
CA LEU A 190 18.83 28.22 7.69
C LEU A 190 18.58 29.72 7.46
N ARG A 191 17.45 30.25 7.92
CA ARG A 191 17.15 31.69 7.83
C ARG A 191 18.14 32.55 8.62
N GLU A 192 18.50 32.12 9.83
CA GLU A 192 19.49 32.81 10.67
C GLU A 192 20.87 32.83 10.01
N LYS A 193 21.32 31.69 9.46
CA LYS A 193 22.59 31.62 8.70
C LYS A 193 22.59 32.53 7.48
N ALA A 194 21.51 32.53 6.69
CA ALA A 194 21.39 33.38 5.51
C ALA A 194 21.40 34.87 5.88
N LEU A 195 20.79 35.26 7.00
CA LEU A 195 20.82 36.64 7.49
C LEU A 195 22.24 37.04 7.95
N LEU A 196 22.95 36.15 8.65
CA LEU A 196 24.32 36.38 9.09
C LEU A 196 25.27 36.57 7.89
N GLU A 197 25.16 35.70 6.88
CA GLU A 197 25.93 35.79 5.64
C GLU A 197 25.65 37.10 4.88
N LYS A 198 24.37 37.49 4.75
CA LYS A 198 23.98 38.75 4.13
C LYS A 198 24.58 39.95 4.88
N THR A 199 24.48 39.95 6.21
CA THR A 199 25.03 41.03 7.06
C THR A 199 26.56 41.13 6.93
N LEU A 200 27.25 39.99 6.89
CA LEU A 200 28.70 39.93 6.69
C LEU A 200 29.10 40.50 5.32
N LEU A 201 28.33 40.20 4.27
CA LEU A 201 28.59 40.69 2.92
C LEU A 201 28.37 42.20 2.82
N GLU A 202 27.29 42.71 3.42
CA GLU A 202 27.01 44.16 3.50
C GLU A 202 28.11 44.91 4.26
N ASN A 203 28.58 44.37 5.38
CA ASN A 203 29.70 44.96 6.13
C ASN A 203 31.00 44.97 5.32
N LYS A 204 31.34 43.85 4.66
CA LYS A 204 32.51 43.79 3.77
C LYS A 204 32.44 44.82 2.64
N LEU A 205 31.27 44.98 2.02
CA LEU A 205 31.06 45.96 0.95
C LEU A 205 31.22 47.40 1.47
N ARG A 206 30.72 47.67 2.68
CA ARG A 206 30.88 48.98 3.32
C ARG A 206 32.35 49.29 3.64
N GLU A 207 33.10 48.30 4.14
CA GLU A 207 34.53 48.44 4.42
C GLU A 207 35.34 48.65 3.13
N THR A 208 35.06 47.92 2.05
CA THR A 208 35.75 48.11 0.77
C THR A 208 35.43 49.48 0.17
N ALA A 209 34.18 49.93 0.23
CA ALA A 209 33.78 51.27 -0.21
C ALA A 209 34.48 52.38 0.60
N GLN A 210 34.58 52.24 1.93
CA GLN A 210 35.34 53.17 2.78
C GLN A 210 36.82 53.19 2.42
N ARG A 211 37.44 52.03 2.22
CA ARG A 211 38.86 51.93 1.80
C ARG A 211 39.10 52.59 0.44
N ALA A 212 38.22 52.36 -0.53
CA ALA A 212 38.31 52.99 -1.85
C ALA A 212 38.23 54.51 -1.75
N LYS A 213 37.27 55.03 -0.98
CA LYS A 213 37.10 56.48 -0.76
C LYS A 213 38.33 57.13 -0.11
N ILE A 214 38.91 56.48 0.91
CA ILE A 214 40.16 56.95 1.54
C ILE A 214 41.32 56.97 0.53
N LEU A 215 41.37 56.01 -0.39
CA LEU A 215 42.39 55.94 -1.42
C LEU A 215 42.26 57.09 -2.44
N GLU A 216 41.03 57.39 -2.87
CA GLU A 216 40.71 58.52 -3.76
C GLU A 216 41.09 59.87 -3.12
N GLU A 217 40.70 60.11 -1.87
CA GLU A 217 41.05 61.33 -1.14
C GLU A 217 42.58 61.51 -0.98
N LYS A 218 43.32 60.41 -0.79
CA LYS A 218 44.80 60.41 -0.77
C LYS A 218 45.40 60.71 -2.14
N LEU A 219 44.78 60.22 -3.23
CA LEU A 219 45.23 60.50 -4.59
C LEU A 219 45.05 61.98 -4.94
N ASP A 220 43.87 62.54 -4.64
CA ASP A 220 43.53 63.94 -4.91
C ASP A 220 44.41 64.92 -4.14
N THR A 221 44.69 64.63 -2.86
CA THR A 221 45.61 65.44 -2.04
C THR A 221 47.06 65.36 -2.53
N SER A 222 47.50 64.22 -3.06
CA SER A 222 48.84 64.07 -3.66
C SER A 222 48.97 64.82 -4.99
N LEU A 223 47.93 64.80 -5.84
CA LEU A 223 47.83 65.58 -7.07
C LEU A 223 47.82 67.09 -6.81
N HIS A 224 47.10 67.56 -5.79
CA HIS A 224 47.09 68.97 -5.39
C HIS A 224 48.45 69.43 -4.83
N LYS A 225 49.17 68.58 -4.09
CA LYS A 225 50.54 68.89 -3.61
C LYS A 225 51.55 68.96 -4.75
N ASN A 226 51.43 68.12 -5.77
CA ASN A 226 52.32 68.16 -6.94
C ASN A 226 52.04 69.36 -7.86
N LYS A 227 50.79 69.84 -7.96
CA LYS A 227 50.46 71.09 -8.68
C LYS A 227 50.98 72.36 -8.02
N LYS A 228 51.18 72.38 -6.69
CA LYS A 228 51.76 73.52 -5.95
C LYS A 228 53.30 73.56 -5.93
N ARG A 229 53.97 72.52 -6.45
CA ARG A 229 55.44 72.40 -6.49
C ARG A 229 56.04 72.67 -7.89
N LYS A 230 55.20 73.03 -8.87
CA LYS A 230 55.60 73.61 -10.16
C LYS A 230 55.20 75.07 -10.18
#